data_AF-A0A673JUH3-F1
#
_entry.id   AF-A0A673JUH3-F1
#
_cell.length_a   1.000
_cell.length_b   1.000
_cell.length_c   1.000
_cell.angle_alpha   90.00
_cell.angle_beta   90.00
_cell.angle_gamma   90.00
#
_symmetry.space_group_name_H-M   'P 1'
#
loop_
_entity.id
_entity.type
_entity.pdbx_description
1 polymer ?
#
loop_
_entity_poly.entity_id
_entity_poly.type
_entity_poly.pdbx_seq_one_letter_code
_entity_poly.pdbx_strand_id
1 'polypeptide(L)'
;WSGSQPLCVRGTVSTSSLKPIMKYRLQTNCELEHLNCFTACREPKVSKLVRQKVLKYQPPSRKSPVHKLYSASIQRVTEADTLEKAFPVFGDLPPTFHHVYTSIEYECVSALYKHSGSARRTFLKTGKWSGRHFSCSPVCGKLPSASPQNFTEIHWPCHAAIYIRLYNASPLMARTKRRGDTFLVCSGALVNQHWVVVAAHCVAKPGRTEALNSDDLNVVMGKHYLSDLRENKRLQHIQIAQISIHPDYDPHVLDADLAMLKLVDKARISEYVSPVCLPYRQGGEVTAKQAARTGLIELADVAKCERQFSKHGVPISMTDNMLCGRQHPLSPSMICTSETGGIILSPSADSQPTLGLEPFHPSRAEDTDSHHAWELLGLVSFGYDLQGCNPDLYTVYTQVSNFKNWIETNIT
;
A
#
# COMPACT_ATOMS: atom_id res chain seq x y z
N TRP A 1 -0.38 -1.07 18.50
CA TRP A 1 -0.41 -2.41 19.11
C TRP A 1 1.01 -2.85 19.40
N SER A 2 1.55 -2.37 20.52
CA SER A 2 2.88 -2.72 21.02
C SER A 2 2.80 -3.95 21.93
N GLY A 3 3.64 -4.95 21.69
CA GLY A 3 4.23 -5.72 22.78
C GLY A 3 3.45 -6.88 23.40
N SER A 4 2.68 -7.67 22.65
CA SER A 4 2.37 -9.02 23.15
C SER A 4 3.59 -9.93 22.94
N GLN A 5 4.48 -9.99 23.93
CA GLN A 5 5.52 -11.02 23.96
C GLN A 5 4.86 -12.40 23.80
N PRO A 6 5.42 -13.30 22.97
CA PRO A 6 4.91 -14.65 22.87
C PRO A 6 5.03 -15.30 24.25
N LEU A 7 3.92 -15.81 24.79
CA LEU A 7 3.91 -16.54 26.06
C LEU A 7 4.76 -17.80 25.87
N CYS A 8 5.99 -17.75 26.35
CA CYS A 8 6.84 -18.92 26.49
C CYS A 8 6.67 -19.47 27.91
N VAL A 9 6.53 -20.78 27.99
CA VAL A 9 6.18 -21.50 29.22
C VAL A 9 7.22 -22.59 29.43
N ARG A 10 7.57 -22.80 30.70
CA ARG A 10 8.32 -23.98 31.11
C ARG A 10 7.30 -25.07 31.46
N GLY A 11 7.71 -26.33 31.36
CA GLY A 11 6.84 -27.43 31.75
C GLY A 11 7.64 -28.65 32.13
N THR A 12 7.01 -29.55 32.87
CA THR A 12 7.59 -30.82 33.28
C THR A 12 7.02 -31.96 32.45
N VAL A 13 7.86 -32.92 32.06
CA VAL A 13 7.43 -34.18 31.47
C VAL A 13 7.33 -35.26 32.56
N SER A 14 6.13 -35.81 32.76
CA SER A 14 5.93 -36.98 33.62
C SER A 14 5.60 -38.21 32.76
N THR A 15 6.33 -39.31 32.98
CA THR A 15 6.05 -40.61 32.37
C THR A 15 5.25 -41.47 33.35
N SER A 16 4.13 -42.06 32.91
CA SER A 16 3.39 -43.04 33.72
C SER A 16 3.87 -44.46 33.38
N SER A 17 4.09 -45.29 34.39
CA SER A 17 4.60 -46.67 34.26
C SER A 17 3.64 -47.66 33.59
N LEU A 18 2.38 -47.28 33.33
CA LEU A 18 1.34 -48.19 32.84
C LEU A 18 0.94 -47.96 31.37
N LYS A 19 1.28 -46.80 30.77
CA LYS A 19 1.26 -46.50 29.33
C LYS A 19 2.23 -45.33 29.05
N PRO A 20 3.09 -45.37 28.02
CA PRO A 20 4.03 -44.28 27.72
C PRO A 20 3.30 -43.12 27.05
N ILE A 21 2.36 -42.48 27.75
CA ILE A 21 1.71 -41.25 27.32
C ILE A 21 2.41 -40.12 28.08
N MET A 22 3.27 -39.37 27.39
CA MET A 22 3.88 -38.17 27.96
C MET A 22 2.78 -37.14 28.20
N LYS A 23 2.55 -36.77 29.47
CA LYS A 23 1.63 -35.69 29.84
C LYS A 23 2.44 -34.42 30.09
N TYR A 24 2.10 -33.36 29.37
CA TYR A 24 2.68 -32.04 29.58
C TYR A 24 1.87 -31.22 30.56
N ARG A 25 2.55 -30.56 31.49
CA ARG A 25 1.96 -29.56 32.37
C ARG A 25 2.75 -28.26 32.22
N LEU A 26 2.08 -27.22 31.72
CA LEU A 26 2.65 -25.87 31.66
C LEU A 26 2.74 -25.31 33.09
N GLN A 27 3.93 -24.89 33.51
CA GLN A 27 4.20 -24.35 34.84
C GLN A 27 5.09 -23.11 34.72
N THR A 28 4.83 -22.09 35.56
CA THR A 28 5.64 -20.86 35.59
C THR A 28 6.97 -21.06 36.30
N ASN A 29 7.04 -21.99 37.28
CA ASN A 29 8.24 -22.34 38.02
C ASN A 29 8.60 -23.81 37.77
N CYS A 30 9.70 -24.03 37.05
CA CYS A 30 10.37 -25.32 36.93
C CYS A 30 11.68 -25.17 37.71
N GLU A 31 11.68 -25.57 38.98
CA GLU A 31 12.90 -25.61 39.79
C GLU A 31 13.79 -26.75 39.29
N LEU A 32 15.08 -26.45 39.16
CA LEU A 32 16.10 -27.24 38.45
C LEU A 32 16.37 -28.65 39.01
N GLU A 33 15.68 -29.07 40.06
CA GLU A 33 15.96 -30.33 40.76
C GLU A 33 15.24 -31.57 40.19
N HIS A 34 14.35 -31.42 39.20
CA HIS A 34 13.73 -32.55 38.50
C HIS A 34 14.07 -32.57 37.00
N LEU A 35 14.67 -33.69 36.56
CA LEU A 35 15.33 -33.93 35.27
C LEU A 35 14.50 -33.72 33.97
N ASN A 36 13.28 -33.18 34.00
CA ASN A 36 12.37 -33.18 32.86
C ASN A 36 11.73 -31.81 32.54
N CYS A 37 12.45 -30.70 32.73
CA CYS A 37 11.97 -29.37 32.33
C CYS A 37 12.19 -29.11 30.82
N PHE A 38 11.16 -28.68 30.09
CA PHE A 38 11.26 -28.20 28.70
C PHE A 38 10.76 -26.77 28.57
N THR A 39 11.21 -26.06 27.53
CA THR A 39 10.68 -24.74 27.15
C THR A 39 9.90 -24.87 25.85
N ALA A 40 8.65 -24.42 25.87
CA ALA A 40 7.83 -24.31 24.67
C ALA A 40 7.33 -22.88 24.53
N CYS A 41 7.23 -22.38 23.31
CA CYS A 41 6.70 -21.05 23.08
C CYS A 41 5.58 -21.04 22.06
N ARG A 42 4.62 -20.17 22.32
CA ARG A 42 3.48 -19.98 21.43
C ARG A 42 3.94 -19.38 20.10
N GLU A 43 3.29 -19.82 19.03
CA GLU A 43 3.44 -19.24 17.70
C GLU A 43 3.20 -17.72 17.72
N PRO A 44 4.05 -16.92 17.04
CA PRO A 44 3.85 -15.47 16.95
C PRO A 44 2.50 -15.14 16.30
N LYS A 45 1.74 -14.22 16.89
CA LYS A 45 0.50 -13.73 16.26
C LYS A 45 0.86 -12.95 15.01
N VAL A 46 0.31 -13.37 13.87
CA VAL A 46 0.45 -12.67 12.59
C VAL A 46 -0.91 -12.17 12.08
N SER A 47 -0.87 -11.21 11.17
CA SER A 47 -2.09 -10.70 10.52
C SER A 47 -2.66 -11.71 9.52
N LYS A 48 -3.92 -11.51 9.10
CA LYS A 48 -4.56 -12.31 8.03
C LYS A 48 -3.85 -12.23 6.67
N LEU A 49 -2.91 -11.29 6.50
CA LEU A 49 -2.12 -11.11 5.27
C LEU A 49 -0.86 -11.98 5.22
N VAL A 50 -0.55 -12.71 6.29
CA VAL A 50 0.65 -13.52 6.42
C VAL A 50 0.26 -14.98 6.42
N ARG A 51 0.92 -15.78 5.58
CA ARG A 51 0.91 -17.24 5.68
C ARG A 51 2.14 -17.67 6.47
N GLN A 52 1.94 -18.64 7.34
CA GLN A 52 3.00 -19.20 8.19
C GLN A 52 3.12 -20.69 7.92
N LYS A 53 4.36 -21.16 7.77
CA LYS A 53 4.68 -22.57 7.55
C LYS A 53 5.70 -22.99 8.58
N VAL A 54 5.27 -23.84 9.51
CA VAL A 54 6.17 -24.46 10.49
C VAL A 54 7.05 -25.47 9.76
N LEU A 55 8.36 -25.25 9.81
CA LEU A 55 9.34 -26.16 9.22
C LEU A 55 9.53 -27.37 10.14
N LYS A 56 9.67 -28.55 9.53
CA LYS A 56 10.05 -29.77 10.25
C LYS A 56 11.43 -29.54 10.90
N TYR A 57 11.54 -29.93 12.16
CA TYR A 57 12.81 -29.87 12.89
C TYR A 57 13.85 -30.70 12.15
N GLN A 58 14.92 -30.04 11.68
CA GLN A 58 16.11 -30.74 11.21
C GLN A 58 17.11 -30.76 12.38
N PRO A 59 17.40 -31.94 12.96
CA PRO A 59 18.41 -32.02 13.99
C PRO A 59 19.74 -31.52 13.42
N PRO A 60 20.49 -30.68 14.15
CA PRO A 60 21.82 -30.27 13.71
C PRO A 60 22.67 -31.53 13.52
N SER A 61 23.11 -31.76 12.29
CA SER A 61 24.07 -32.82 11.96
C SER A 61 25.33 -32.57 12.79
N ARG A 62 25.55 -33.37 13.83
CA ARG A 62 26.81 -33.37 14.61
C ARG A 62 28.03 -33.79 13.78
N LYS A 63 27.84 -34.24 12.55
CA LYS A 63 28.93 -34.64 11.66
C LYS A 63 29.44 -33.42 10.88
N SER A 64 30.71 -33.09 11.08
CA SER A 64 31.44 -32.15 10.21
C SER A 64 31.41 -32.65 8.76
N PRO A 65 31.60 -31.77 7.75
CA PRO A 65 31.66 -32.18 6.35
C PRO A 65 32.66 -33.32 6.11
N VAL A 66 33.79 -33.30 6.83
CA VAL A 66 34.83 -34.33 6.82
C VAL A 66 34.32 -35.67 7.36
N HIS A 67 33.53 -35.65 8.43
CA HIS A 67 32.95 -36.86 9.02
C HIS A 67 31.87 -37.49 8.13
N LYS A 68 31.17 -36.70 7.30
CA LYS A 68 30.23 -37.23 6.29
C LYS A 68 30.94 -37.93 5.14
N LEU A 69 32.09 -37.40 4.70
CA LEU A 69 32.91 -38.01 3.66
C LEU A 69 33.52 -39.35 4.12
N TYR A 70 34.07 -39.40 5.33
CA TYR A 70 34.66 -40.62 5.89
C TYR A 70 33.63 -41.73 6.18
N SER A 71 32.42 -41.39 6.62
CA SER A 71 31.37 -42.38 6.88
C SER A 71 30.81 -43.02 5.61
N ALA A 72 30.88 -42.34 4.46
CA ALA A 72 30.44 -42.90 3.17
C ALA A 72 31.40 -43.98 2.64
N SER A 73 32.64 -44.01 3.13
CA SER A 73 33.70 -44.91 2.63
C SER A 73 33.80 -46.24 3.38
N ILE A 74 33.20 -46.39 4.57
CA ILE A 74 33.51 -47.51 5.48
C ILE A 74 32.31 -48.39 5.89
N GLN A 75 31.05 -48.07 5.54
CA GLN A 75 29.92 -48.94 5.89
C GLN A 75 28.93 -49.17 4.73
N ARG A 76 29.18 -50.24 3.96
CA ARG A 76 28.13 -51.02 3.28
C ARG A 76 27.77 -52.25 4.11
N VAL A 77 27.51 -52.12 5.41
CA VAL A 77 26.88 -53.19 6.19
C VAL A 77 26.02 -52.56 7.30
N THR A 78 24.72 -52.81 7.22
CA THR A 78 23.69 -52.67 8.27
C THR A 78 23.52 -51.29 8.94
N GLU A 79 22.81 -50.37 8.29
CA GLU A 79 22.12 -49.24 8.95
C GLU A 79 20.63 -49.21 8.53
N ALA A 80 19.86 -50.23 8.92
CA ALA A 80 18.40 -50.20 8.81
C ALA A 80 17.69 -50.22 10.18
N ASP A 81 18.43 -50.30 11.30
CA ASP A 81 17.82 -50.60 12.62
C ASP A 81 18.28 -49.67 13.77
N THR A 82 18.90 -48.52 13.46
CA THR A 82 19.37 -47.57 14.49
C THR A 82 18.90 -46.13 14.31
N LEU A 83 18.15 -45.81 13.24
CA LEU A 83 17.63 -44.46 13.03
C LEU A 83 16.37 -44.12 13.86
N GLU A 84 15.75 -45.10 14.53
CA GLU A 84 14.58 -44.88 15.38
C GLU A 84 14.89 -44.55 16.85
N LYS A 85 16.15 -44.67 17.31
CA LYS A 85 16.49 -44.61 18.75
C LYS A 85 17.18 -43.34 19.25
N ALA A 86 17.07 -42.22 18.53
CA ALA A 86 17.69 -40.95 18.97
C ALA A 86 16.74 -39.73 19.02
N PHE A 87 15.43 -39.96 19.03
CA PHE A 87 14.47 -38.91 19.38
C PHE A 87 13.87 -39.26 20.74
N PRO A 88 14.03 -38.42 21.79
CA PRO A 88 13.04 -38.45 22.85
C PRO A 88 11.71 -38.21 22.15
N VAL A 89 10.81 -39.17 22.22
CA VAL A 89 9.42 -39.03 21.80
C VAL A 89 8.80 -38.02 22.76
N PHE A 90 9.14 -36.74 22.60
CA PHE A 90 8.41 -35.65 23.20
C PHE A 90 6.98 -35.85 22.71
N GLY A 91 6.04 -36.15 23.61
CA GLY A 91 4.63 -36.24 23.26
C GLY A 91 4.13 -34.99 22.52
N ASP A 92 2.88 -34.99 22.10
CA ASP A 92 2.32 -33.85 21.37
C ASP A 92 2.14 -32.61 22.28
N LEU A 93 2.91 -31.55 22.00
CA LEU A 93 2.61 -30.22 22.52
C LEU A 93 1.23 -29.77 22.02
N PRO A 94 0.52 -28.88 22.75
CA PRO A 94 -0.69 -28.27 22.22
C PRO A 94 -0.39 -27.61 20.85
N PRO A 95 -1.34 -27.59 19.89
CA PRO A 95 -1.06 -27.26 18.48
C PRO A 95 -0.39 -25.91 18.20
N THR A 96 -0.44 -24.98 19.16
CA THR A 96 0.09 -23.62 19.03
C THR A 96 1.45 -23.41 19.70
N PHE A 97 2.01 -24.45 20.33
CA PHE A 97 3.29 -24.41 21.03
C PHE A 97 4.37 -25.19 20.29
N HIS A 98 5.58 -24.65 20.26
CA HIS A 98 6.69 -25.24 19.53
C HIS A 98 7.92 -25.44 20.42
N HIS A 99 8.68 -26.50 20.10
CA HIS A 99 9.95 -26.83 20.75
C HIS A 99 11.07 -25.88 20.31
N VAL A 100 12.09 -25.78 21.14
CA VAL A 100 13.31 -25.02 20.83
C VAL A 100 13.90 -25.51 19.50
N TYR A 101 14.37 -24.56 18.68
CA TYR A 101 14.86 -24.73 17.32
C TYR A 101 13.81 -25.02 16.24
N THR A 102 12.52 -25.04 16.58
CA THR A 102 11.47 -24.95 15.56
C THR A 102 11.64 -23.65 14.78
N SER A 103 11.61 -23.75 13.45
CA SER A 103 11.66 -22.60 12.55
C SER A 103 10.31 -22.42 11.87
N ILE A 104 9.90 -21.17 11.67
CA ILE A 104 8.70 -20.81 10.93
C ILE A 104 9.14 -19.93 9.76
N GLU A 105 8.68 -20.29 8.57
CA GLU A 105 8.76 -19.44 7.39
C GLU A 105 7.47 -18.67 7.19
N TYR A 106 7.61 -17.41 6.78
CA TYR A 106 6.53 -16.48 6.56
C TYR A 106 6.57 -15.98 5.12
N GLU A 107 5.39 -15.86 4.54
CA GLU A 107 5.18 -15.26 3.23
C GLU A 107 3.91 -14.39 3.26
N CYS A 108 3.82 -13.42 2.35
CA CYS A 108 2.57 -12.70 2.18
C CYS A 108 1.57 -13.57 1.39
N VAL A 109 0.28 -13.40 1.68
CA VAL A 109 -0.80 -14.16 1.04
C VAL A 109 -0.90 -13.97 -0.47
N SER A 110 -0.33 -12.89 -1.01
CA SER A 110 -0.37 -12.52 -2.42
C SER A 110 0.79 -11.57 -2.75
N ALA A 111 1.21 -11.57 -4.02
CA ALA A 111 2.20 -10.65 -4.59
C ALA A 111 1.75 -9.18 -4.64
N LEU A 112 0.50 -8.89 -4.29
CA LEU A 112 0.00 -7.52 -4.06
C LEU A 112 0.55 -6.90 -2.76
N TYR A 113 1.22 -7.70 -1.93
CA TYR A 113 1.80 -7.26 -0.67
C TYR A 113 3.30 -7.55 -0.65
N LYS A 114 4.08 -6.58 -0.16
CA LYS A 114 5.49 -6.77 0.18
C LYS A 114 5.64 -7.04 1.67
N HIS A 115 6.65 -7.81 2.00
CA HIS A 115 6.97 -8.14 3.38
C HIS A 115 8.03 -7.20 3.96
N SER A 116 8.03 -7.07 5.28
CA SER A 116 9.10 -6.46 6.06
C SER A 116 9.41 -7.32 7.28
N GLY A 117 10.68 -7.40 7.66
CA GLY A 117 11.13 -8.24 8.78
C GLY A 117 11.76 -9.55 8.34
N SER A 118 11.85 -10.52 9.24
CA SER A 118 12.56 -11.78 8.95
C SER A 118 11.61 -12.83 8.38
N ALA A 119 11.82 -13.20 7.11
CA ALA A 119 11.03 -14.23 6.41
C ALA A 119 11.14 -15.62 7.04
N ARG A 120 12.20 -15.88 7.80
CA ARG A 120 12.35 -17.07 8.62
C ARG A 120 12.70 -16.67 10.05
N ARG A 121 11.99 -17.24 11.01
CA ARG A 121 12.23 -17.03 12.45
C ARG A 121 12.35 -18.37 13.15
N THR A 122 13.31 -18.46 14.05
CA THR A 122 13.62 -19.70 14.78
C THR A 122 13.44 -19.46 16.26
N PHE A 123 12.80 -20.40 16.95
CA PHE A 123 12.65 -20.35 18.39
C PHE A 123 13.99 -20.69 19.06
N LEU A 124 14.55 -19.74 19.81
CA LEU A 124 15.87 -19.86 20.42
C LEU A 124 15.78 -20.41 21.85
N LYS A 125 16.89 -21.00 22.32
CA LYS A 125 17.06 -21.42 23.73
C LYS A 125 16.78 -20.32 24.75
N THR A 126 16.91 -19.06 24.33
CA THR A 126 16.63 -17.87 25.16
C THR A 126 15.15 -17.68 25.48
N GLY A 127 14.25 -18.48 24.89
CA GLY A 127 12.81 -18.26 25.02
C GLY A 127 12.31 -17.11 24.14
N LYS A 128 13.02 -16.75 23.06
CA LYS A 128 12.58 -15.72 22.10
C LYS A 128 12.66 -16.24 20.68
N TRP A 129 11.79 -15.74 19.82
CA TRP A 129 11.89 -15.93 18.38
C TRP A 129 12.97 -15.02 17.82
N SER A 130 13.85 -15.57 16.96
CA SER A 130 14.86 -14.80 16.27
C SER A 130 14.26 -13.78 15.29
N GLY A 131 15.07 -12.81 14.87
CA GLY A 131 14.70 -11.87 13.82
C GLY A 131 13.63 -10.85 14.19
N ARG A 132 13.30 -9.99 13.22
CA ARG A 132 12.28 -8.96 13.34
C ARG A 132 10.89 -9.55 13.03
N HIS A 133 9.86 -8.94 13.59
CA HIS A 133 8.48 -9.31 13.31
C HIS A 133 8.18 -9.22 11.81
N PHE A 134 7.55 -10.26 11.24
CA PHE A 134 7.18 -10.30 9.83
C PHE A 134 5.81 -9.63 9.63
N SER A 135 5.74 -8.65 8.73
CA SER A 135 4.50 -7.97 8.37
C SER A 135 4.37 -7.80 6.86
N CYS A 136 3.14 -7.85 6.38
CA CYS A 136 2.81 -7.61 4.99
C CYS A 136 2.08 -6.27 4.85
N SER A 137 2.54 -5.45 3.91
CA SER A 137 1.94 -4.17 3.53
C SER A 137 1.69 -4.16 2.02
N PRO A 138 0.66 -3.48 1.52
CA PRO A 138 0.42 -3.43 0.08
C PRO A 138 1.62 -2.87 -0.67
N VAL A 139 1.88 -3.42 -1.86
CA VAL A 139 2.82 -2.82 -2.81
C VAL A 139 2.15 -1.58 -3.42
N CYS A 140 2.86 -0.46 -3.44
CA CYS A 140 2.39 0.77 -4.06
C CYS A 140 2.84 0.88 -5.51
N GLY A 141 2.13 1.67 -6.32
CA GLY A 141 2.59 2.11 -7.64
C GLY A 141 2.67 1.00 -8.70
N LYS A 142 2.13 -0.19 -8.43
CA LYS A 142 2.10 -1.29 -9.38
C LYS A 142 0.84 -1.18 -10.25
N LEU A 143 1.02 -0.83 -11.53
CA LEU A 143 -0.05 -0.93 -12.52
C LEU A 143 -0.17 -2.37 -13.03
N PRO A 144 -1.38 -2.81 -13.43
CA PRO A 144 -1.55 -4.04 -14.19
C PRO A 144 -0.65 -4.00 -15.43
N SER A 145 -0.08 -5.14 -15.81
CA SER A 145 0.76 -5.24 -17.01
C SER A 145 -0.09 -4.88 -18.23
N ALA A 146 0.00 -3.65 -18.71
CA ALA A 146 -0.75 -3.19 -19.87
C ALA A 146 -0.25 -3.92 -21.11
N SER A 147 -1.17 -4.36 -21.97
CA SER A 147 -0.84 -4.74 -23.34
C SER A 147 -0.25 -3.50 -24.04
N PRO A 148 0.92 -3.59 -24.69
CA PRO A 148 1.67 -2.44 -25.21
C PRO A 148 1.02 -1.70 -26.40
N GLN A 149 -0.28 -1.88 -26.66
CA GLN A 149 -0.95 -1.29 -27.83
C GLN A 149 -2.23 -0.48 -27.53
N ASN A 150 -2.80 -0.53 -26.33
CA ASN A 150 -4.04 0.22 -26.01
C ASN A 150 -3.90 1.06 -24.73
N PHE A 151 -3.44 2.30 -24.87
CA PHE A 151 -3.41 3.31 -23.80
C PHE A 151 -4.81 3.72 -23.30
N THR A 152 -5.87 3.35 -24.03
CA THR A 152 -7.28 3.62 -23.71
C THR A 152 -7.85 2.76 -22.58
N GLU A 153 -7.17 1.66 -22.20
CA GLU A 153 -7.60 0.74 -21.14
C GLU A 153 -6.66 0.75 -19.92
N ILE A 154 -5.85 1.81 -19.75
CA ILE A 154 -4.98 1.92 -18.57
C ILE A 154 -5.86 2.18 -17.34
N HIS A 155 -6.05 1.11 -16.56
CA HIS A 155 -6.69 1.16 -15.27
C HIS A 155 -5.76 1.81 -14.25
N TRP A 156 -6.32 2.64 -13.38
CA TRP A 156 -5.59 3.30 -12.28
C TRP A 156 -6.12 2.78 -10.95
N PRO A 157 -5.55 1.69 -10.39
CA PRO A 157 -6.06 1.07 -9.17
C PRO A 157 -6.04 1.98 -7.93
N CYS A 158 -5.23 3.04 -7.96
CA CYS A 158 -5.16 4.01 -6.88
C CYS A 158 -6.26 5.07 -6.94
N HIS A 159 -7.03 5.15 -8.03
CA HIS A 159 -8.06 6.17 -8.19
C HIS A 159 -9.17 6.00 -7.17
N ALA A 160 -9.50 7.11 -6.51
CA ALA A 160 -10.60 7.23 -5.57
C ALA A 160 -11.55 8.31 -6.07
N ALA A 161 -12.82 7.96 -6.23
CA ALA A 161 -13.89 8.90 -6.58
C ALA A 161 -14.60 9.40 -5.32
N ILE A 162 -14.70 10.71 -5.14
CA ILE A 162 -15.24 11.33 -3.92
C ILE A 162 -16.64 11.84 -4.24
N TYR A 163 -17.63 11.22 -3.62
CA TYR A 163 -19.03 11.56 -3.76
C TYR A 163 -19.51 12.35 -2.55
N ILE A 164 -20.32 13.38 -2.79
CA ILE A 164 -21.03 14.10 -1.73
C ILE A 164 -22.54 13.82 -1.83
N ARG A 165 -23.21 13.75 -0.68
CA ARG A 165 -24.65 13.63 -0.57
C ARG A 165 -25.23 14.97 -0.11
N LEU A 166 -26.14 15.54 -0.90
CA LEU A 166 -26.77 16.82 -0.57
C LEU A 166 -27.96 16.63 0.35
N TYR A 167 -27.74 16.77 1.65
CA TYR A 167 -28.84 17.03 2.58
C TYR A 167 -29.11 18.53 2.74
N ASN A 168 -28.06 19.37 2.71
CA ASN A 168 -28.08 20.84 2.93
C ASN A 168 -27.15 21.60 1.96
N ALA A 169 -27.24 21.37 0.65
CA ALA A 169 -26.42 22.09 -0.34
C ALA A 169 -26.69 23.61 -0.32
N SER A 170 -25.65 24.42 -0.57
CA SER A 170 -25.82 25.84 -0.88
C SER A 170 -26.76 26.03 -2.08
N PRO A 171 -27.61 27.08 -2.13
CA PRO A 171 -28.59 27.30 -3.20
C PRO A 171 -28.02 27.26 -4.63
N LEU A 172 -26.73 27.59 -4.78
CA LEU A 172 -26.00 27.54 -6.05
C LEU A 172 -25.81 26.11 -6.59
N MET A 173 -25.67 25.10 -5.73
CA MET A 173 -25.57 23.69 -6.13
C MET A 173 -26.94 23.03 -6.35
N ALA A 174 -28.01 23.64 -5.84
CA ALA A 174 -29.37 23.10 -5.84
C ALA A 174 -30.20 23.45 -7.09
N ARG A 175 -29.66 24.22 -8.05
CA ARG A 175 -30.45 24.73 -9.19
C ARG A 175 -30.96 23.65 -10.17
N THR A 176 -30.48 22.41 -10.09
CA THR A 176 -30.87 21.32 -11.02
C THR A 176 -30.95 19.90 -10.43
N LYS A 177 -30.74 19.68 -9.12
CA LYS A 177 -30.53 18.32 -8.56
C LYS A 177 -31.47 18.00 -7.38
N ARG A 178 -31.92 16.74 -7.26
CA ARG A 178 -32.90 16.33 -6.23
C ARG A 178 -32.21 16.15 -4.87
N ARG A 179 -32.97 16.42 -3.80
CA ARG A 179 -32.53 16.21 -2.41
C ARG A 179 -32.26 14.71 -2.17
N GLY A 180 -31.08 14.36 -1.69
CA GLY A 180 -30.66 12.98 -1.45
C GLY A 180 -29.83 12.33 -2.57
N ASP A 181 -29.67 12.99 -3.72
CA ASP A 181 -28.78 12.49 -4.77
C ASP A 181 -27.31 12.60 -4.34
N THR A 182 -26.53 11.56 -4.65
CA THR A 182 -25.07 11.57 -4.55
C THR A 182 -24.46 11.95 -5.89
N PHE A 183 -23.54 12.90 -5.89
CA PHE A 183 -22.82 13.27 -7.10
C PHE A 183 -21.31 13.27 -6.87
N LEU A 184 -20.58 12.98 -7.93
CA LEU A 184 -19.12 12.98 -7.94
C LEU A 184 -18.63 14.42 -7.89
N VAL A 185 -17.81 14.73 -6.90
CA VAL A 185 -17.22 16.06 -6.71
C VAL A 185 -15.79 16.07 -7.23
N CYS A 186 -15.00 15.11 -6.77
CA CYS A 186 -13.57 15.10 -7.02
C CYS A 186 -13.03 13.68 -7.19
N SER A 187 -11.77 13.64 -7.60
CA SER A 187 -10.96 12.43 -7.67
C SER A 187 -9.74 12.60 -6.76
N GLY A 188 -9.30 11.51 -6.14
CA GLY A 188 -8.13 11.42 -5.28
C GLY A 188 -7.33 10.15 -5.53
N ALA A 189 -6.31 9.94 -4.72
CA ALA A 189 -5.41 8.80 -4.79
C ALA A 189 -5.33 8.06 -3.45
N LEU A 190 -5.53 6.74 -3.48
CA LEU A 190 -5.23 5.85 -2.36
C LEU A 190 -3.71 5.78 -2.16
N VAL A 191 -3.22 6.17 -0.98
CA VAL A 191 -1.77 6.13 -0.64
C VAL A 191 -1.42 4.98 0.31
N ASN A 192 -2.40 4.44 1.03
CA ASN A 192 -2.34 3.16 1.72
C ASN A 192 -3.76 2.62 1.98
N GLN A 193 -3.93 1.53 2.73
CA GLN A 193 -5.25 0.92 2.93
C GLN A 193 -6.28 1.80 3.66
N HIS A 194 -5.89 2.87 4.36
CA HIS A 194 -6.80 3.71 5.14
C HIS A 194 -6.80 5.18 4.71
N TRP A 195 -5.94 5.59 3.80
CA TRP A 195 -5.70 7.00 3.54
C TRP A 195 -5.78 7.29 2.06
N VAL A 196 -6.59 8.30 1.73
CA VAL A 196 -6.72 8.88 0.39
C VAL A 196 -6.26 10.32 0.45
N VAL A 197 -5.48 10.75 -0.53
CA VAL A 197 -5.09 12.15 -0.74
C VAL A 197 -6.01 12.76 -1.81
N VAL A 198 -6.48 13.97 -1.57
CA VAL A 198 -7.40 14.73 -2.44
C VAL A 198 -7.04 16.22 -2.40
N ALA A 199 -7.52 17.02 -3.35
CA ALA A 199 -7.46 18.47 -3.23
C ALA A 199 -8.30 18.97 -2.04
N ALA A 200 -7.83 20.00 -1.34
CA ALA A 200 -8.51 20.56 -0.18
C ALA A 200 -9.85 21.22 -0.56
N HIS A 201 -9.90 21.94 -1.68
CA HIS A 201 -11.13 22.61 -2.13
C HIS A 201 -12.31 21.65 -2.35
N CYS A 202 -12.03 20.37 -2.60
CA CYS A 202 -13.04 19.32 -2.75
C CYS A 202 -13.78 18.98 -1.46
N VAL A 203 -13.12 19.20 -0.32
CA VAL A 203 -13.57 18.75 1.00
C VAL A 203 -13.59 19.87 2.04
N ALA A 204 -13.25 21.10 1.62
CA ALA A 204 -13.41 22.32 2.39
C ALA A 204 -14.75 23.00 2.06
N LYS A 205 -15.28 23.78 3.00
CA LYS A 205 -16.39 24.67 2.72
C LYS A 205 -15.95 25.75 1.72
N PRO A 206 -16.79 26.17 0.77
CA PRO A 206 -16.42 27.17 -0.24
C PRO A 206 -15.84 28.44 0.38
N GLY A 207 -14.64 28.84 -0.07
CA GLY A 207 -13.94 30.05 0.41
C GLY A 207 -13.43 29.96 1.86
N ARG A 208 -13.34 28.76 2.45
CA ARG A 208 -12.92 28.57 3.85
C ARG A 208 -11.93 27.41 3.97
N THR A 209 -11.26 27.35 5.12
CA THR A 209 -10.36 26.26 5.52
C THR A 209 -11.04 25.19 6.37
N GLU A 210 -12.32 25.39 6.72
CA GLU A 210 -13.12 24.42 7.46
C GLU A 210 -13.53 23.24 6.58
N ALA A 211 -13.35 22.02 7.07
CA ALA A 211 -13.80 20.81 6.37
C ALA A 211 -15.34 20.72 6.28
N LEU A 212 -15.81 20.05 5.22
CA LEU A 212 -17.17 19.52 5.14
C LEU A 212 -17.39 18.43 6.21
N ASN A 213 -18.65 18.07 6.45
CA ASN A 213 -18.94 16.93 7.32
C ASN A 213 -18.52 15.63 6.61
N SER A 214 -17.76 14.77 7.29
CA SER A 214 -17.32 13.49 6.76
C SER A 214 -18.49 12.56 6.43
N ASP A 215 -19.61 12.68 7.16
CA ASP A 215 -20.83 11.87 6.94
C ASP A 215 -21.55 12.21 5.63
N ASP A 216 -21.30 13.41 5.09
CA ASP A 216 -21.88 13.85 3.81
C ASP A 216 -21.05 13.31 2.62
N LEU A 217 -19.90 12.69 2.87
CA LEU A 217 -18.93 12.29 1.86
C LEU A 217 -18.70 10.77 1.87
N ASN A 218 -18.46 10.21 0.68
CA ASN A 218 -18.13 8.79 0.51
C ASN A 218 -17.05 8.61 -0.54
N VAL A 219 -16.10 7.72 -0.27
CA VAL A 219 -15.06 7.33 -1.22
C VAL A 219 -15.51 6.07 -1.96
N VAL A 220 -15.38 6.09 -3.28
CA VAL A 220 -15.66 4.95 -4.16
C VAL A 220 -14.38 4.58 -4.90
N MET A 221 -13.93 3.34 -4.73
CA MET A 221 -12.72 2.79 -5.39
C MET A 221 -13.05 1.59 -6.25
N GLY A 222 -12.17 1.25 -7.19
CA GLY A 222 -12.35 0.13 -8.13
C GLY A 222 -13.33 0.45 -9.27
N LYS A 223 -13.57 1.74 -9.53
CA LYS A 223 -14.43 2.23 -10.62
C LYS A 223 -13.61 2.40 -11.89
N HIS A 224 -14.11 1.89 -13.02
CA HIS A 224 -13.40 1.91 -14.30
C HIS A 224 -13.90 3.02 -15.23
N TYR A 225 -15.21 3.23 -15.30
CA TYR A 225 -15.84 4.27 -16.12
C TYR A 225 -16.76 5.11 -15.26
N LEU A 226 -16.86 6.42 -15.53
CA LEU A 226 -17.81 7.31 -14.85
C LEU A 226 -19.26 6.81 -14.99
N SER A 227 -19.59 6.26 -16.17
CA SER A 227 -20.88 5.65 -16.52
C SER A 227 -21.07 4.23 -16.01
N ASP A 228 -20.07 3.63 -15.34
CA ASP A 228 -20.21 2.32 -14.74
C ASP A 228 -21.11 2.43 -13.50
N LEU A 229 -22.42 2.29 -13.75
CA LEU A 229 -23.48 2.19 -12.75
C LEU A 229 -23.68 0.74 -12.31
N ARG A 230 -22.91 -0.22 -12.85
CA ARG A 230 -23.06 -1.62 -12.47
C ARG A 230 -22.48 -1.78 -11.07
N GLU A 231 -23.34 -2.13 -10.11
CA GLU A 231 -22.93 -2.65 -8.81
C GLU A 231 -22.18 -3.98 -9.03
N ASN A 232 -20.90 -3.88 -9.37
CA ASN A 232 -20.02 -5.02 -9.49
C ASN A 232 -19.35 -5.26 -8.13
N LYS A 233 -18.95 -6.52 -7.84
CA LYS A 233 -18.29 -6.88 -6.57
C LYS A 233 -16.91 -6.21 -6.37
N ARG A 234 -16.43 -5.41 -7.33
CA ARG A 234 -15.12 -4.74 -7.32
C ARG A 234 -15.20 -3.37 -6.68
N LEU A 235 -16.35 -2.70 -6.80
CA LEU A 235 -16.57 -1.38 -6.22
C LEU A 235 -16.51 -1.44 -4.69
N GLN A 236 -15.79 -0.50 -4.11
CA GLN A 236 -15.67 -0.34 -2.67
C GLN A 236 -16.18 1.03 -2.28
N HIS A 237 -17.31 1.06 -1.59
CA HIS A 237 -17.87 2.27 -0.98
C HIS A 237 -17.38 2.32 0.46
N ILE A 238 -16.61 3.34 0.80
CA ILE A 238 -15.99 3.48 2.11
C ILE A 238 -16.25 4.87 2.66
N GLN A 239 -16.83 4.90 3.86
CA GLN A 239 -17.10 6.12 4.61
C GLN A 239 -15.80 6.77 5.09
N ILE A 240 -15.86 8.07 5.32
CA ILE A 240 -14.73 8.86 5.80
C ILE A 240 -14.84 9.01 7.32
N ALA A 241 -13.80 8.62 8.04
CA ALA A 241 -13.70 8.77 9.48
C ALA A 241 -13.18 10.15 9.88
N GLN A 242 -12.32 10.76 9.06
CA GLN A 242 -11.69 12.04 9.36
C GLN A 242 -11.24 12.72 8.07
N ILE A 243 -11.41 14.03 8.00
CA ILE A 243 -10.87 14.90 6.96
C ILE A 243 -9.79 15.77 7.61
N SER A 244 -8.59 15.78 7.04
CA SER A 244 -7.49 16.64 7.48
C SER A 244 -7.07 17.52 6.31
N ILE A 245 -7.37 18.82 6.39
CA ILE A 245 -6.96 19.81 5.39
C ILE A 245 -5.55 20.29 5.74
N HIS A 246 -4.70 20.53 4.74
CA HIS A 246 -3.38 21.08 4.96
C HIS A 246 -3.48 22.43 5.69
N PRO A 247 -2.69 22.68 6.75
CA PRO A 247 -2.83 23.89 7.57
C PRO A 247 -2.59 25.18 6.78
N ASP A 248 -1.73 25.12 5.76
CA ASP A 248 -1.38 26.27 4.92
C ASP A 248 -2.32 26.45 3.71
N TYR A 249 -3.42 25.69 3.62
CA TYR A 249 -4.37 25.82 2.52
C TYR A 249 -5.00 27.22 2.47
N ASP A 250 -4.82 27.92 1.36
CA ASP A 250 -5.48 29.21 1.09
C ASP A 250 -6.61 29.03 0.06
N PRO A 251 -7.89 29.16 0.47
CA PRO A 251 -9.02 28.96 -0.44
C PRO A 251 -9.20 30.08 -1.49
N HIS A 252 -8.47 31.19 -1.41
CA HIS A 252 -8.60 32.31 -2.36
C HIS A 252 -7.66 32.15 -3.56
N VAL A 253 -6.44 31.68 -3.32
CA VAL A 253 -5.42 31.45 -4.36
C VAL A 253 -5.22 29.96 -4.65
N LEU A 254 -5.86 29.08 -3.88
CA LEU A 254 -5.73 27.61 -3.95
C LEU A 254 -4.29 27.13 -3.74
N ASP A 255 -3.50 27.88 -2.95
CA ASP A 255 -2.19 27.42 -2.52
C ASP A 255 -2.33 26.34 -1.44
N ALA A 256 -1.38 25.39 -1.42
CA ALA A 256 -1.42 24.20 -0.58
C ALA A 256 -2.77 23.45 -0.62
N ASP A 257 -3.37 23.37 -1.81
CA ASP A 257 -4.65 22.69 -2.07
C ASP A 257 -4.52 21.17 -1.98
N LEU A 258 -4.40 20.68 -0.74
CA LEU A 258 -4.20 19.27 -0.41
C LEU A 258 -4.90 18.92 0.91
N ALA A 259 -5.54 17.76 0.93
CA ALA A 259 -6.19 17.18 2.10
C ALA A 259 -6.06 15.66 2.12
N MET A 260 -6.25 15.09 3.31
CA MET A 260 -6.23 13.65 3.55
C MET A 260 -7.55 13.17 4.15
N LEU A 261 -8.03 12.06 3.61
CA LEU A 261 -9.24 11.38 4.04
C LEU A 261 -8.84 10.06 4.71
N LYS A 262 -9.14 9.95 6.00
CA LYS A 262 -9.05 8.68 6.72
C LYS A 262 -10.30 7.87 6.46
N LEU A 263 -10.14 6.67 5.95
CA LEU A 263 -11.22 5.73 5.72
C LEU A 263 -11.63 5.04 7.03
N VAL A 264 -12.94 4.82 7.22
CA VAL A 264 -13.45 4.05 8.36
C VAL A 264 -12.94 2.61 8.31
N ASP A 265 -13.02 1.99 7.13
CA ASP A 265 -12.56 0.63 6.88
C ASP A 265 -11.35 0.59 5.94
N LYS A 266 -10.55 -0.47 6.07
CA LYS A 266 -9.45 -0.74 5.14
C LYS A 266 -9.98 -0.99 3.74
N ALA A 267 -9.43 -0.28 2.76
CA ALA A 267 -9.52 -0.66 1.36
C ALA A 267 -8.98 -2.08 1.15
N ARG A 268 -9.79 -2.91 0.49
CA ARG A 268 -9.48 -4.29 0.15
C ARG A 268 -8.59 -4.27 -1.10
N ILE A 269 -7.32 -4.60 -0.92
CA ILE A 269 -6.36 -4.58 -2.03
C ILE A 269 -6.69 -5.67 -3.03
N SER A 270 -6.71 -5.29 -4.30
CA SER A 270 -6.96 -6.15 -5.46
C SER A 270 -6.23 -5.59 -6.68
N GLU A 271 -6.40 -6.22 -7.84
CA GLU A 271 -5.88 -5.71 -9.12
C GLU A 271 -6.52 -4.37 -9.53
N TYR A 272 -7.70 -4.05 -8.97
CA TYR A 272 -8.45 -2.83 -9.27
C TYR A 272 -8.36 -1.78 -8.17
N VAL A 273 -7.81 -2.14 -7.01
CA VAL A 273 -7.65 -1.25 -5.86
C VAL A 273 -6.29 -1.50 -5.23
N SER A 274 -5.34 -0.61 -5.48
CA SER A 274 -4.00 -0.66 -4.88
C SER A 274 -3.45 0.75 -4.69
N PRO A 275 -2.62 0.99 -3.66
CA PRO A 275 -2.13 2.33 -3.41
C PRO A 275 -1.11 2.77 -4.47
N VAL A 276 -1.00 4.08 -4.67
CA VAL A 276 0.11 4.70 -5.41
C VAL A 276 1.27 5.02 -4.46
N CYS A 277 2.50 5.05 -4.97
CA CYS A 277 3.63 5.49 -4.16
C CYS A 277 3.59 7.01 -4.00
N LEU A 278 4.07 7.51 -2.86
CA LEU A 278 4.39 8.93 -2.72
C LEU A 278 5.71 9.22 -3.46
N PRO A 279 5.96 10.48 -3.86
CA PRO A 279 7.22 10.89 -4.45
C PRO A 279 8.41 10.44 -3.60
N TYR A 280 9.48 9.94 -4.24
CA TYR A 280 10.66 9.50 -3.50
C TYR A 280 11.37 10.67 -2.78
N ARG A 281 11.50 11.81 -3.46
CA ARG A 281 12.10 13.03 -2.91
C ARG A 281 11.03 14.02 -2.44
N GLN A 282 11.35 14.76 -1.38
CA GLN A 282 10.59 15.93 -0.99
C GLN A 282 10.99 17.11 -1.88
N GLY A 283 10.01 17.76 -2.49
CA GLY A 283 10.20 18.85 -3.44
C GLY A 283 11.04 18.45 -4.68
N GLY A 284 11.53 19.46 -5.39
CA GLY A 284 12.39 19.31 -6.56
C GLY A 284 11.75 19.78 -7.86
N GLU A 285 12.61 20.06 -8.85
CA GLU A 285 12.17 20.47 -10.19
C GLU A 285 11.57 19.28 -10.94
N VAL A 286 10.28 19.37 -11.23
CA VAL A 286 9.58 18.36 -12.03
C VAL A 286 9.87 18.66 -13.50
N THR A 287 10.93 18.07 -14.03
CA THR A 287 11.25 18.22 -15.45
C THR A 287 10.29 17.40 -16.31
N ALA A 288 9.73 18.08 -17.32
CA ALA A 288 8.69 17.61 -18.21
C ALA A 288 9.14 16.44 -19.10
N LYS A 289 9.18 15.21 -18.59
CA LYS A 289 9.32 14.02 -19.45
C LYS A 289 8.45 12.85 -19.01
N GLN A 290 7.14 13.09 -18.96
CA GLN A 290 6.04 12.12 -18.92
C GLN A 290 5.40 11.98 -17.54
N ALA A 291 4.28 12.68 -17.38
CA ALA A 291 3.33 12.43 -16.32
C ALA A 291 2.07 11.81 -16.96
N ALA A 292 1.60 10.69 -16.41
CA ALA A 292 0.47 9.94 -16.92
C ALA A 292 -0.73 10.01 -15.96
N ARG A 293 -1.90 10.31 -16.52
CA ARG A 293 -3.21 9.94 -15.98
C ARG A 293 -4.12 9.70 -17.15
N THR A 294 -4.69 8.51 -17.30
CA THR A 294 -5.70 8.21 -18.34
C THR A 294 -5.36 8.82 -19.73
N GLY A 295 -4.06 8.95 -20.04
CA GLY A 295 -3.53 9.85 -21.06
C GLY A 295 -2.21 10.53 -20.67
N LEU A 296 -1.53 11.10 -21.66
CA LEU A 296 -0.27 11.84 -21.47
C LEU A 296 -0.55 13.31 -21.11
N ILE A 297 0.09 13.80 -20.05
CA ILE A 297 0.11 15.22 -19.68
C ILE A 297 1.45 15.83 -20.07
N GLU A 298 1.40 16.98 -20.75
CA GLU A 298 2.56 17.82 -21.01
C GLU A 298 2.64 18.90 -19.92
N LEU A 299 3.66 18.81 -19.07
CA LEU A 299 3.95 19.85 -18.10
C LEU A 299 4.48 21.09 -18.80
N ALA A 300 4.08 22.25 -18.32
CA ALA A 300 4.44 23.54 -18.89
C ALA A 300 5.03 24.47 -17.84
N ASP A 301 5.80 25.43 -18.36
CA ASP A 301 6.33 26.53 -17.57
C ASP A 301 5.20 27.36 -16.93
N VAL A 302 5.42 27.75 -15.68
CA VAL A 302 4.46 28.52 -14.87
C VAL A 302 4.02 29.79 -15.58
N ALA A 303 4.94 30.53 -16.21
CA ALA A 303 4.62 31.78 -16.89
C ALA A 303 3.75 31.56 -18.15
N LYS A 304 3.80 30.37 -18.78
CA LYS A 304 2.85 30.03 -19.86
C LYS A 304 1.44 29.86 -19.32
N CYS A 305 1.30 29.24 -18.15
CA CYS A 305 0.02 29.09 -17.46
C CYS A 305 -0.60 30.47 -17.17
N GLU A 306 0.13 31.31 -16.42
CA GLU A 306 -0.36 32.62 -15.98
C GLU A 306 -0.73 33.52 -17.15
N ARG A 307 0.05 33.51 -18.23
CA ARG A 307 -0.26 34.25 -19.46
C ARG A 307 -1.56 33.76 -20.12
N GLN A 308 -1.79 32.44 -20.18
CA GLN A 308 -3.00 31.90 -20.77
C GLN A 308 -4.24 32.29 -19.94
N PHE A 309 -4.16 32.15 -18.62
CA PHE A 309 -5.24 32.52 -17.70
C PHE A 309 -5.55 34.02 -17.76
N SER A 310 -4.52 34.87 -17.76
CA SER A 310 -4.66 36.32 -17.92
C SER A 310 -5.30 36.69 -19.27
N LYS A 311 -4.92 36.00 -20.37
CA LYS A 311 -5.52 36.22 -21.70
C LYS A 311 -7.02 35.89 -21.72
N HIS A 312 -7.47 34.96 -20.89
CA HIS A 312 -8.88 34.59 -20.74
C HIS A 312 -9.60 35.41 -19.64
N GLY A 313 -8.97 36.47 -19.13
CA GLY A 313 -9.59 37.41 -18.19
C GLY A 313 -9.56 36.99 -16.72
N VAL A 314 -8.82 35.94 -16.37
CA VAL A 314 -8.68 35.44 -14.98
C VAL A 314 -7.20 35.45 -14.62
N PRO A 315 -6.62 36.59 -14.20
CA PRO A 315 -5.22 36.60 -13.77
C PRO A 315 -5.05 35.73 -12.52
N ILE A 316 -4.07 34.84 -12.56
CA ILE A 316 -3.70 33.95 -11.45
C ILE A 316 -2.24 34.23 -11.06
N SER A 317 -1.88 33.90 -9.83
CA SER A 317 -0.50 33.85 -9.36
C SER A 317 -0.19 32.42 -8.95
N MET A 318 0.73 31.79 -9.67
CA MET A 318 1.16 30.43 -9.37
C MET A 318 2.18 30.45 -8.22
N THR A 319 2.10 29.47 -7.33
CA THR A 319 3.06 29.30 -6.22
C THR A 319 4.00 28.13 -6.49
N ASP A 320 5.05 28.00 -5.66
CA ASP A 320 5.98 26.86 -5.73
C ASP A 320 5.31 25.51 -5.43
N ASN A 321 4.10 25.52 -4.88
CA ASN A 321 3.30 24.33 -4.62
C ASN A 321 2.46 23.89 -5.82
N MET A 322 2.56 24.57 -6.96
CA MET A 322 1.73 24.35 -8.13
C MET A 322 2.54 23.89 -9.34
N LEU A 323 1.94 22.98 -10.11
CA LEU A 323 2.40 22.54 -11.43
C LEU A 323 1.39 22.98 -12.48
N CYS A 324 1.88 23.35 -13.67
CA CYS A 324 1.03 23.60 -14.82
C CYS A 324 1.17 22.45 -15.81
N GLY A 325 0.06 21.97 -16.36
CA GLY A 325 0.07 20.95 -17.39
C GLY A 325 -1.16 21.00 -18.27
N ARG A 326 -1.05 20.45 -19.47
CA ARG A 326 -2.18 20.31 -20.40
C ARG A 326 -2.22 18.89 -20.93
N GLN A 327 -3.39 18.50 -21.42
CA GLN A 327 -3.54 17.21 -22.05
C GLN A 327 -2.79 17.16 -23.39
N HIS A 328 -2.08 16.06 -23.64
CA HIS A 328 -1.41 15.85 -24.91
C HIS A 328 -2.46 15.62 -26.02
N PRO A 329 -2.43 16.35 -27.16
CA PRO A 329 -3.44 16.26 -28.22
C PRO A 329 -3.64 14.85 -28.79
N LEU A 330 -2.58 14.04 -28.81
CA LEU A 330 -2.61 12.66 -29.30
C LEU A 330 -3.25 11.65 -28.32
N SER A 331 -3.62 12.07 -27.11
CA SER A 331 -4.23 11.20 -26.11
C SER A 331 -5.41 11.91 -25.44
N PRO A 332 -6.51 12.14 -26.19
CA PRO A 332 -7.71 12.76 -25.65
C PRO A 332 -8.36 11.87 -24.58
N SER A 333 -8.84 12.48 -23.50
CA SER A 333 -9.50 11.81 -22.37
C SER A 333 -10.94 12.26 -22.37
N MET A 334 -11.85 11.32 -22.12
CA MET A 334 -13.28 11.62 -21.97
C MET A 334 -13.63 12.16 -20.58
N ILE A 335 -12.64 12.31 -19.68
CA ILE A 335 -12.84 12.81 -18.32
C ILE A 335 -12.12 14.14 -18.17
N CYS A 336 -12.89 15.23 -18.01
CA CYS A 336 -12.33 16.55 -17.78
C CYS A 336 -11.78 16.63 -16.37
N THR A 337 -10.48 16.92 -16.28
CA THR A 337 -9.76 17.06 -15.01
C THR A 337 -10.30 18.23 -14.18
N SER A 338 -10.75 19.30 -14.83
CA SER A 338 -11.31 20.50 -14.18
C SER A 338 -12.69 20.27 -13.56
N GLU A 339 -13.54 19.42 -14.15
CA GLU A 339 -14.92 19.21 -13.67
C GLU A 339 -15.02 18.15 -12.56
N THR A 340 -14.13 17.14 -12.59
CA THR A 340 -14.21 15.97 -11.69
C THR A 340 -12.98 15.80 -10.80
N GLY A 341 -12.05 16.76 -10.85
CA GLY A 341 -10.73 16.68 -10.25
C GLY A 341 -9.87 15.52 -10.78
N GLY A 342 -8.66 15.40 -10.22
CA GLY A 342 -7.96 14.12 -10.08
C GLY A 342 -6.46 14.14 -10.18
N ILE A 343 -5.88 13.00 -10.54
CA ILE A 343 -4.51 12.68 -10.11
C ILE A 343 -3.57 12.66 -11.30
N ILE A 344 -2.32 13.08 -11.14
CA ILE A 344 -1.27 12.85 -12.12
C ILE A 344 -0.27 11.89 -11.50
N LEU A 345 0.12 10.85 -12.22
CA LEU A 345 1.16 9.93 -11.82
C LEU A 345 2.41 10.10 -12.68
N SER A 346 3.57 9.75 -12.15
CA SER A 346 4.82 9.67 -12.92
C SER A 346 5.54 8.36 -12.63
N PRO A 347 6.33 7.83 -13.58
CA PRO A 347 7.25 6.75 -13.26
C PRO A 347 8.26 7.23 -12.22
N SER A 348 8.65 6.32 -11.32
CA SER A 348 9.65 6.61 -10.28
C SER A 348 11.01 6.98 -10.89
N ALA A 349 11.68 7.97 -10.31
CA ALA A 349 12.99 8.44 -10.78
C ALA A 349 14.08 7.35 -10.72
N ASP A 350 13.97 6.36 -9.82
CA ASP A 350 14.90 5.23 -9.72
C ASP A 350 14.76 4.23 -10.88
N SER A 351 13.70 4.35 -11.70
CA SER A 351 13.45 3.49 -12.87
C SER A 351 13.90 4.10 -14.20
N GLN A 352 14.49 5.29 -14.21
CA GLN A 352 15.06 5.87 -15.42
C GLN A 352 16.50 5.40 -15.64
N PRO A 353 16.80 4.64 -16.71
CA PRO A 353 18.17 4.50 -17.15
C PRO A 353 18.65 5.87 -17.62
N THR A 354 19.74 6.35 -17.04
CA THR A 354 20.50 7.48 -17.58
C THR A 354 20.98 7.09 -18.98
N LEU A 355 20.29 7.52 -20.04
CA LEU A 355 20.82 7.76 -21.40
C LEU A 355 19.66 8.01 -22.38
N GLY A 356 19.72 9.15 -23.09
CA GLY A 356 19.23 9.27 -24.46
C GLY A 356 17.72 9.35 -24.70
N LEU A 357 17.33 10.23 -25.62
CA LEU A 357 16.00 10.33 -26.19
C LEU A 357 15.64 9.03 -26.94
N GLU A 358 14.87 8.14 -26.33
CA GLU A 358 14.10 7.12 -27.08
C GLU A 358 12.69 7.00 -26.47
N PRO A 359 11.62 6.89 -27.28
CA PRO A 359 10.29 6.58 -26.80
C PRO A 359 10.32 5.23 -26.06
N PHE A 360 9.59 5.15 -24.94
CA PHE A 360 9.44 3.94 -24.13
C PHE A 360 9.04 2.73 -25.01
N HIS A 361 10.01 1.87 -25.34
CA HIS A 361 9.76 0.52 -25.84
C HIS A 361 9.81 -0.43 -24.65
N PRO A 362 8.74 -1.19 -24.34
CA PRO A 362 8.81 -2.22 -23.31
C PRO A 362 9.67 -3.37 -23.85
N SER A 363 10.97 -3.32 -23.56
CA SER A 363 11.87 -4.43 -23.82
C SER A 363 11.47 -5.62 -22.95
N ARG A 364 11.34 -6.79 -23.58
CA ARG A 364 11.36 -8.07 -22.90
C ARG A 364 12.68 -8.18 -22.13
N ALA A 365 12.64 -8.39 -20.83
CA ALA A 365 13.66 -9.20 -20.16
C ALA A 365 13.20 -9.58 -18.75
N GLU A 366 13.24 -10.88 -18.52
CA GLU A 366 13.51 -11.50 -17.24
C GLU A 366 14.75 -10.83 -16.61
N ASP A 367 14.57 -9.97 -15.61
CA ASP A 367 15.46 -9.96 -14.45
C ASP A 367 14.80 -9.28 -13.24
N THR A 368 15.06 -9.86 -12.08
CA THR A 368 14.38 -9.59 -10.81
C THR A 368 14.89 -8.32 -10.13
N ASP A 369 13.94 -7.53 -9.59
CA ASP A 369 14.09 -6.57 -8.47
C ASP A 369 14.27 -5.06 -8.76
N SER A 370 14.16 -4.58 -10.01
CA SER A 370 14.00 -3.14 -10.30
C SER A 370 12.55 -2.80 -10.71
N HIS A 371 11.68 -2.71 -9.70
CA HIS A 371 10.26 -2.43 -9.91
C HIS A 371 10.02 -1.01 -10.43
N HIS A 372 9.55 -0.89 -11.66
CA HIS A 372 9.01 0.34 -12.24
C HIS A 372 7.72 0.73 -11.49
N ALA A 373 7.87 1.50 -10.42
CA ALA A 373 6.75 1.96 -9.60
C ALA A 373 6.25 3.32 -10.07
N TRP A 374 4.94 3.53 -9.97
CA TRP A 374 4.30 4.82 -10.22
C TRP A 374 4.15 5.63 -8.93
N GLU A 375 4.50 6.91 -9.02
CA GLU A 375 4.45 7.88 -7.93
C GLU A 375 3.35 8.92 -8.20
N LEU A 376 2.72 9.41 -7.14
CA LEU A 376 1.72 10.48 -7.20
C LEU A 376 2.42 11.82 -7.37
N LEU A 377 2.35 12.38 -8.58
CA LEU A 377 3.00 13.64 -8.92
C LEU A 377 2.15 14.85 -8.51
N GLY A 378 0.85 14.82 -8.83
CA GLY A 378 0.00 15.98 -8.63
C GLY A 378 -1.48 15.67 -8.47
N LEU A 379 -2.21 16.66 -7.96
CA LEU A 379 -3.67 16.66 -7.81
C LEU A 379 -4.22 17.87 -8.55
N VAL A 380 -5.28 17.72 -9.34
CA VAL A 380 -5.92 18.86 -9.99
C VAL A 380 -6.42 19.81 -8.92
N SER A 381 -5.99 21.06 -9.02
CA SER A 381 -6.45 22.15 -8.16
C SER A 381 -7.51 22.96 -8.90
N PHE A 382 -7.17 23.55 -10.04
CA PHE A 382 -8.13 24.31 -10.85
C PHE A 382 -7.78 24.29 -12.34
N GLY A 383 -8.77 24.63 -13.16
CA GLY A 383 -8.65 24.68 -14.61
C GLY A 383 -9.86 25.39 -15.22
N TYR A 384 -9.98 25.33 -16.54
CA TYR A 384 -11.12 25.92 -17.23
C TYR A 384 -12.32 24.97 -17.18
N ASP A 385 -13.49 25.51 -16.81
CA ASP A 385 -14.77 24.79 -16.79
C ASP A 385 -15.45 24.93 -18.16
N LEU A 386 -14.85 24.31 -19.19
CA LEU A 386 -15.39 24.30 -20.55
C LEU A 386 -15.76 22.88 -20.97
N GLN A 387 -17.01 22.73 -21.39
CA GLN A 387 -17.58 21.48 -21.89
C GLN A 387 -16.71 20.92 -23.03
N GLY A 388 -16.10 19.75 -22.83
CA GLY A 388 -15.33 19.04 -23.87
C GLY A 388 -13.81 18.95 -23.67
N CYS A 389 -13.28 19.26 -22.48
CA CYS A 389 -11.87 19.03 -22.08
C CYS A 389 -10.86 19.49 -23.16
N ASN A 390 -10.90 20.76 -23.55
CA ASN A 390 -10.03 21.26 -24.61
C ASN A 390 -8.54 21.01 -24.27
N PRO A 391 -7.82 20.18 -25.05
CA PRO A 391 -6.44 19.78 -24.75
C PRO A 391 -5.42 20.93 -24.87
N ASP A 392 -5.81 22.05 -25.45
CA ASP A 392 -4.96 23.25 -25.56
C ASP A 392 -4.99 24.12 -24.29
N LEU A 393 -5.92 23.84 -23.37
CA LEU A 393 -6.05 24.58 -22.13
C LEU A 393 -5.21 23.96 -21.02
N TYR A 394 -4.52 24.84 -20.29
CA TYR A 394 -3.76 24.44 -19.12
C TYR A 394 -4.66 24.17 -17.91
N THR A 395 -4.24 23.22 -17.09
CA THR A 395 -4.78 22.89 -15.78
C THR A 395 -3.66 23.05 -14.76
N VAL A 396 -4.01 23.57 -13.59
CA VAL A 396 -3.10 23.75 -12.45
C VAL A 396 -3.30 22.60 -11.48
N TYR A 397 -2.18 22.07 -11.00
CA TYR A 397 -2.13 20.93 -10.09
C TYR A 397 -1.33 21.26 -8.85
N THR A 398 -1.73 20.74 -7.69
CA THR A 398 -0.92 20.75 -6.48
C THR A 398 0.26 19.79 -6.65
N GLN A 399 1.49 20.26 -6.43
CA GLN A 399 2.72 19.47 -6.47
C GLN A 399 2.86 18.60 -5.23
N VAL A 400 2.57 17.31 -5.33
CA VAL A 400 2.49 16.42 -4.15
C VAL A 400 3.85 16.23 -3.46
N SER A 401 4.96 16.33 -4.19
CA SER A 401 6.31 16.17 -3.60
C SER A 401 6.62 17.21 -2.52
N ASN A 402 6.06 18.42 -2.60
CA ASN A 402 6.26 19.45 -1.57
C ASN A 402 5.59 19.07 -0.25
N PHE A 403 4.51 18.28 -0.31
CA PHE A 403 3.69 17.90 0.85
C PHE A 403 3.99 16.51 1.40
N LYS A 404 4.97 15.79 0.84
CA LYS A 404 5.32 14.40 1.21
C LYS A 404 5.40 14.17 2.72
N ASN A 405 6.15 15.01 3.44
CA ASN A 405 6.36 14.83 4.89
C ASN A 405 5.07 15.00 5.69
N TRP A 406 4.23 15.98 5.30
CA TRP A 406 2.94 16.19 5.94
C TRP A 406 2.02 14.99 5.71
N ILE A 407 2.01 14.43 4.49
CA ILE A 407 1.24 13.23 4.17
C ILE A 407 1.71 12.04 5.02
N GLU A 408 3.02 11.79 5.08
CA GLU A 408 3.58 10.67 5.85
C GLU A 408 3.31 10.78 7.35
N THR A 409 3.34 12.00 7.90
CA THR A 409 3.06 12.26 9.32
C THR A 409 1.59 11.99 9.67
N ASN A 410 0.67 12.22 8.74
CA ASN A 410 -0.75 11.94 8.98
C ASN A 410 -1.09 10.44 8.79
N ILE A 411 -0.28 9.70 8.03
CA ILE A 411 -0.50 8.26 7.79
C ILE A 411 -0.26 7.40 9.05
N THR A 412 0.64 7.85 9.94
CA THR A 412 1.20 7.05 11.06
C THR A 412 0.24 6.76 12.21
#